data_AF-A0A2A7WYM0-F1
#
_entry.id   AF-A0A2A7WYM0-F1
#
_cell.length_a   1.000
_cell.length_b   1.000
_cell.length_c   1.000
_cell.angle_alpha   90.00
_cell.angle_beta   90.00
_cell.angle_gamma   90.00
#
_symmetry.space_group_name_H-M   'P 1'
#
loop_
_entity.id
_entity.type
_entity.pdbx_description
1 polymer ?
#
loop_
_entity_poly.entity_id
_entity_poly.type
_entity_poly.pdbx_seq_one_letter_code
_entity_poly.pdbx_strand_id
1 'polypeptide(L)'
;MKNKIKRLSVITISSFLLLSGCMVVNAQKNESTANNTGSTIKKNVTVSKTDPVLVELNKLTLKEKIGQMIIAGFDGTTSSNADTLLKNYKLGGVILFGTNIKSPSQLVTLTNDIKTYNKNNKVPLFISVDQEGGRVNRMPSTVINTPAARTIGNKNNVQYAYNIGNMISKELSSFGFNTDFSPVLDIQSNPKNTVIGDRSYGTNSSTVSKIGEGMMEGIRKGNTIPVIKHFPGHGDTSVDSHLELPIVNKDLSSLKKFELVPFDNAIKNHADMLMVAHILVKKVDSKYPASMSKAVITDLLRKQYGYNGVVITDDMSMGAIAKHYNLSNAAVTSINAGSNIILIGHGNQNVKTIYNSIYSAVINHKISEDTINKSVYKILSLKQKYKLNNNKVQPVNVTNLNNEIKKAISIQNTILKSISTNAKEGKIINAEFNVMNSTVDSIKNKWGKEDSSIYVAAAKGTYNTYTKRNVVVGYQKGHPIFELRSFDPQLKYLTITNVKNYFGSPSSEVTTSNNEKILTYSSGSYKLKFVFPLKNKNLILDHYSIYNPKNVKN
;
A
#
# COMPACT_ATOMS: atom_id res chain seq x y z
N MET A 1 -0.71 -38.72 -51.98
CA MET A 1 -2.07 -39.31 -51.89
C MET A 1 -2.94 -38.32 -51.12
N LYS A 2 -3.78 -37.48 -51.76
CA LYS A 2 -5.19 -37.75 -52.15
C LYS A 2 -5.96 -38.40 -50.97
N ASN A 3 -7.02 -37.86 -50.36
CA ASN A 3 -8.13 -37.05 -50.89
C ASN A 3 -8.88 -36.28 -49.78
N LYS A 4 -9.47 -35.14 -50.19
CA LYS A 4 -10.63 -34.46 -49.58
C LYS A 4 -11.88 -35.33 -49.69
N ILE A 5 -12.91 -35.11 -48.84
CA ILE A 5 -14.33 -35.00 -49.24
C ILE A 5 -15.11 -34.22 -48.16
N LYS A 6 -15.84 -33.21 -48.64
CA LYS A 6 -16.86 -32.40 -47.95
C LYS A 6 -18.18 -33.18 -47.88
N ARG A 7 -19.02 -32.93 -46.87
CA ARG A 7 -20.49 -32.89 -47.07
C ARG A 7 -21.15 -31.79 -46.22
N LEU A 8 -21.98 -31.03 -46.95
CA LEU A 8 -22.94 -30.01 -46.56
C LEU A 8 -24.20 -30.69 -45.99
N SER A 9 -24.92 -30.04 -45.07
CA SER A 9 -26.38 -30.16 -44.97
C SER A 9 -26.95 -28.87 -44.37
N VAL A 10 -28.04 -28.41 -44.98
CA VAL A 10 -28.73 -27.13 -44.85
C VAL A 10 -30.07 -27.40 -44.15
N ILE A 11 -30.75 -26.32 -43.71
CA ILE A 11 -32.19 -26.19 -43.34
C ILE A 11 -32.45 -26.54 -41.86
N THR A 12 -33.06 -25.71 -40.99
CA THR A 12 -34.28 -24.91 -41.17
C THR A 12 -34.36 -23.71 -40.21
N ILE A 13 -35.02 -22.65 -40.68
CA ILE A 13 -35.48 -21.46 -39.97
C ILE A 13 -36.69 -21.81 -39.09
N SER A 14 -36.76 -21.26 -37.87
CA SER A 14 -38.05 -20.97 -37.22
C SER A 14 -37.94 -19.80 -36.25
N SER A 15 -38.73 -18.79 -36.58
CA SER A 15 -39.05 -17.54 -35.91
C SER A 15 -39.68 -17.73 -34.53
N PHE A 16 -39.44 -16.82 -33.58
CA PHE A 16 -40.49 -16.30 -32.71
C PHE A 16 -40.14 -14.89 -32.19
N LEU A 17 -41.11 -13.98 -32.37
CA LEU A 17 -41.13 -12.57 -31.98
C LEU A 17 -41.07 -12.39 -30.45
N LEU A 18 -40.61 -11.22 -29.97
CA LEU A 18 -41.49 -10.14 -29.45
C LEU A 18 -40.70 -8.91 -28.95
N LEU A 19 -41.13 -7.77 -29.50
CA LEU A 19 -41.33 -6.43 -28.91
C LEU A 19 -40.14 -5.47 -28.66
N SER A 20 -40.02 -4.62 -29.67
CA SER A 20 -39.53 -3.24 -29.76
C SER A 20 -40.09 -2.24 -28.73
N GLY A 21 -39.23 -1.29 -28.33
CA GLY A 21 -39.60 -0.04 -27.66
C GLY A 21 -38.56 1.05 -27.88
N CYS A 22 -38.47 1.59 -29.10
CA CYS A 22 -37.76 2.84 -29.39
C CYS A 22 -38.80 3.93 -29.66
N MET A 23 -38.82 5.00 -28.86
CA MET A 23 -39.56 6.21 -29.19
C MET A 23 -38.60 7.27 -29.74
N VAL A 24 -38.84 7.62 -30.99
CA VAL A 24 -38.33 8.80 -31.70
C VAL A 24 -39.29 9.95 -31.39
N VAL A 25 -38.76 11.10 -30.95
CA VAL A 25 -39.53 12.34 -30.88
C VAL A 25 -39.13 13.21 -32.07
N ASN A 26 -40.06 13.37 -32.99
CA ASN A 26 -39.96 14.24 -34.16
C ASN A 26 -40.48 15.63 -33.78
N ALA A 27 -39.76 16.67 -34.21
CA ALA A 27 -40.12 18.07 -34.00
C ALA A 27 -41.17 18.53 -35.02
N GLN A 28 -42.21 19.21 -34.58
CA GLN A 28 -43.05 20.05 -35.42
C GLN A 28 -43.22 21.45 -34.79
N LYS A 29 -42.90 22.46 -35.59
CA LYS A 29 -43.30 23.86 -35.41
C LYS A 29 -44.75 24.02 -35.89
N ASN A 30 -45.55 24.79 -35.15
CA ASN A 30 -46.31 25.92 -35.72
C ASN A 30 -46.91 26.81 -34.62
N GLU A 31 -47.19 28.05 -35.02
CA GLU A 31 -47.31 29.26 -34.24
C GLU A 31 -48.68 29.51 -33.58
N SER A 32 -48.61 30.35 -32.54
CA SER A 32 -49.47 31.53 -32.28
C SER A 32 -50.47 31.50 -31.13
N THR A 33 -50.51 32.69 -30.51
CA THR A 33 -51.50 33.30 -29.61
C THR A 33 -51.35 33.13 -28.11
N ALA A 34 -51.29 34.30 -27.47
CA ALA A 34 -51.11 34.56 -26.06
C ALA A 34 -52.35 34.19 -25.25
N ASN A 35 -52.15 33.79 -23.99
CA ASN A 35 -52.82 34.42 -22.87
C ASN A 35 -52.14 34.10 -21.53
N ASN A 36 -51.96 35.17 -20.76
CA ASN A 36 -51.53 35.21 -19.36
C ASN A 36 -52.36 34.28 -18.48
N THR A 37 -51.72 33.55 -17.58
CA THR A 37 -52.10 33.45 -16.15
C THR A 37 -51.00 32.70 -15.40
N GLY A 38 -50.57 33.27 -14.28
CA GLY A 38 -49.39 32.86 -13.52
C GLY A 38 -49.53 31.49 -12.86
N SER A 39 -48.47 30.70 -12.98
CA SER A 39 -48.14 29.66 -12.01
C SER A 39 -46.64 29.69 -11.79
N THR A 40 -46.24 30.21 -10.63
CA THR A 40 -44.86 30.23 -10.14
C THR A 40 -44.42 28.81 -9.82
N ILE A 41 -43.97 28.09 -10.86
CA ILE A 41 -43.20 26.86 -10.67
C ILE A 41 -41.83 27.28 -10.11
N LYS A 42 -41.68 27.18 -8.78
CA LYS A 42 -40.37 27.19 -8.12
C LYS A 42 -39.56 26.03 -8.70
N LYS A 43 -38.73 26.31 -9.71
CA LYS A 43 -37.63 25.43 -10.10
C LYS A 43 -36.71 25.35 -8.88
N ASN A 44 -36.79 24.24 -8.16
CA ASN A 44 -35.74 23.82 -7.25
C ASN A 44 -34.47 23.64 -8.08
N VAL A 45 -33.68 24.72 -8.15
CA VAL A 45 -32.29 24.65 -8.61
C VAL A 45 -31.58 23.82 -7.56
N THR A 46 -31.35 22.55 -7.87
CA THR A 46 -30.41 21.72 -7.14
C THR A 46 -29.06 22.40 -7.23
N VAL A 47 -28.69 23.12 -6.18
CA VAL A 47 -27.37 23.74 -6.04
C VAL A 47 -26.35 22.62 -6.17
N SER A 48 -25.64 22.59 -7.30
CA SER A 48 -24.49 21.72 -7.51
C SER A 48 -23.55 21.89 -6.32
N LYS A 49 -23.30 20.81 -5.56
CA LYS A 49 -22.31 20.83 -4.47
C LYS A 49 -20.98 21.29 -5.09
N THR A 50 -20.50 22.45 -4.66
CA THR A 50 -19.20 22.99 -5.09
C THR A 50 -18.10 22.05 -4.64
N ASP A 51 -17.21 21.68 -5.56
CA ASP A 51 -16.03 20.87 -5.25
C ASP A 51 -15.12 21.65 -4.29
N PRO A 52 -14.93 21.18 -3.03
CA PRO A 52 -14.16 21.90 -2.03
C PRO A 52 -12.68 22.04 -2.42
N VAL A 53 -12.12 21.10 -3.18
CA VAL A 53 -10.74 21.17 -3.68
C VAL A 53 -10.62 22.30 -4.70
N LEU A 54 -11.59 22.43 -5.61
CA LEU A 54 -11.59 23.49 -6.61
C LEU A 54 -11.76 24.87 -5.96
N VAL A 55 -12.58 24.97 -4.92
CA VAL A 55 -12.72 26.21 -4.12
C VAL A 55 -11.41 26.59 -3.46
N GLU A 56 -10.68 25.64 -2.87
CA GLU A 56 -9.36 25.88 -2.27
C GLU A 56 -8.31 26.27 -3.33
N LEU A 57 -8.28 25.55 -4.46
CA LEU A 57 -7.38 25.82 -5.59
C LEU A 57 -7.53 27.25 -6.13
N ASN A 58 -8.78 27.71 -6.30
CA ASN A 58 -9.08 29.04 -6.84
C ASN A 58 -8.69 30.18 -5.88
N LYS A 59 -8.42 29.89 -4.60
CA LYS A 59 -7.91 30.86 -3.62
C LYS A 59 -6.38 30.98 -3.62
N LEU A 60 -5.69 30.11 -4.35
CA LEU A 60 -4.22 30.12 -4.44
C LEU A 60 -3.79 31.03 -5.60
N THR A 61 -2.82 31.90 -5.33
CA THR A 61 -2.07 32.61 -6.36
C THR A 61 -1.19 31.62 -7.14
N LEU A 62 -0.77 31.97 -8.36
CA LEU A 62 0.17 31.14 -9.14
C LEU A 62 1.45 30.80 -8.33
N LYS A 63 1.97 31.76 -7.56
CA LYS A 63 3.13 31.58 -6.68
C LYS A 63 2.89 30.53 -5.59
N GLU A 64 1.71 30.54 -4.97
CA GLU A 64 1.32 29.52 -3.98
C GLU A 64 1.10 28.16 -4.65
N LYS A 65 0.48 28.11 -5.83
CA LYS A 65 0.29 26.88 -6.62
C LYS A 65 1.63 26.22 -6.95
N ILE A 66 2.62 26.99 -7.41
CA ILE A 66 3.98 26.49 -7.68
C ILE A 66 4.64 26.00 -6.39
N GLY A 67 4.48 26.74 -5.29
CA GLY A 67 4.95 26.30 -3.98
C GLY A 67 4.42 24.92 -3.61
N GLN A 68 3.12 24.67 -3.83
CA GLN A 68 2.49 23.38 -3.56
C GLN A 68 3.09 22.21 -4.35
N MET A 69 3.72 22.46 -5.49
CA MET A 69 4.38 21.45 -6.33
C MET A 69 5.82 21.16 -5.92
N ILE A 70 6.28 21.66 -4.77
CA ILE A 70 7.65 21.45 -4.28
C ILE A 70 7.61 20.87 -2.86
N ILE A 71 8.36 19.78 -2.67
CA ILE A 71 8.75 19.28 -1.36
C ILE A 71 10.26 19.50 -1.22
N ALA A 72 10.68 20.15 -0.14
CA ALA A 72 12.08 20.50 0.08
C ALA A 72 12.63 19.98 1.42
N GLY A 73 13.87 19.51 1.44
CA GLY A 73 14.64 19.35 2.66
C GLY A 73 15.42 20.61 3.00
N PHE A 74 16.06 20.59 4.18
CA PHE A 74 16.92 21.66 4.68
C PHE A 74 17.97 21.07 5.62
N ASP A 75 19.08 21.78 5.79
CA ASP A 75 20.16 21.35 6.69
C ASP A 75 19.95 21.86 8.12
N GLY A 76 20.34 21.08 9.12
CA GLY A 76 20.23 21.47 10.53
C GLY A 76 19.01 20.88 11.25
N THR A 77 18.86 21.19 12.54
CA THR A 77 17.94 20.47 13.43
C THR A 77 16.84 21.35 14.03
N THR A 78 16.69 22.58 13.55
CA THR A 78 15.70 23.54 14.02
C THR A 78 14.94 24.14 12.85
N SER A 79 13.70 24.57 13.09
CA SER A 79 12.84 25.18 12.06
C SER A 79 13.40 26.47 11.49
N SER A 80 14.26 27.18 12.24
CA SER A 80 14.97 28.37 11.77
C SER A 80 15.81 28.11 10.51
N ASN A 81 16.33 26.89 10.34
CA ASN A 81 17.06 26.50 9.13
C ASN A 81 16.17 26.41 7.89
N ALA A 82 14.87 26.17 8.09
CA ALA A 82 13.87 26.09 7.03
C ALA A 82 13.13 27.43 6.82
N ASP A 83 13.42 28.47 7.60
CA ASP A 83 12.60 29.68 7.69
C ASP A 83 12.44 30.39 6.35
N THR A 84 13.55 30.56 5.63
CA THR A 84 13.54 31.16 4.27
C THR A 84 12.69 30.33 3.31
N LEU A 85 12.76 29.01 3.39
CA LEU A 85 12.01 28.11 2.52
C LEU A 85 10.51 28.20 2.80
N LEU A 86 10.14 28.11 4.08
CA LEU A 86 8.75 28.08 4.54
C LEU A 86 8.05 29.43 4.35
N LYS A 87 8.74 30.55 4.59
CA LYS A 87 8.15 31.89 4.45
C LYS A 87 7.99 32.30 2.99
N ASN A 88 9.02 32.11 2.17
CA ASN A 88 9.10 32.78 0.86
C ASN A 88 8.47 31.98 -0.28
N TYR A 89 8.46 30.64 -0.21
CA TYR A 89 8.05 29.80 -1.34
C TYR A 89 6.74 29.05 -1.14
N LYS A 90 6.12 29.13 0.04
CA LYS A 90 4.80 28.53 0.33
C LYS A 90 4.73 27.05 -0.09
N LEU A 91 5.75 26.30 0.31
CA LEU A 91 5.99 24.92 -0.12
C LEU A 91 4.79 24.00 0.09
N GLY A 92 4.71 22.95 -0.72
CA GLY A 92 3.73 21.88 -0.57
C GLY A 92 4.08 20.95 0.58
N GLY A 93 5.36 20.84 0.91
CA GLY A 93 5.82 20.08 2.05
C GLY A 93 7.32 20.20 2.30
N VAL A 94 7.76 19.47 3.32
CA VAL A 94 9.16 19.30 3.67
C VAL A 94 9.49 17.82 3.84
N ILE A 95 10.71 17.44 3.47
CA ILE A 95 11.28 16.12 3.80
C ILE A 95 12.34 16.27 4.89
N LEU A 96 12.30 15.41 5.90
CA LEU A 96 13.34 15.35 6.93
C LEU A 96 14.25 14.13 6.72
N PHE A 97 15.54 14.35 6.86
CA PHE A 97 16.60 13.35 6.84
C PHE A 97 17.14 13.08 8.24
N GLY A 98 18.00 12.06 8.36
CA GLY A 98 18.63 11.71 9.64
C GLY A 98 19.45 12.85 10.24
N THR A 99 20.02 13.73 9.40
CA THR A 99 20.74 14.94 9.82
C THR A 99 19.84 15.97 10.50
N ASN A 100 18.52 15.90 10.33
CA ASN A 100 17.55 16.76 11.01
C ASN A 100 17.12 16.21 12.39
N ILE A 101 17.44 14.95 12.70
CA ILE A 101 16.82 14.17 13.78
C ILE A 101 17.88 13.77 14.81
N LYS A 102 17.80 14.36 16.01
CA LYS A 102 18.72 14.10 17.14
C LYS A 102 18.09 13.29 18.25
N SER A 103 16.89 13.69 18.68
CA SER A 103 16.20 13.04 19.80
C SER A 103 14.68 13.10 19.62
N PRO A 104 13.91 12.25 20.32
CA PRO A 104 12.45 12.28 20.26
C PRO A 104 11.84 13.65 20.59
N SER A 105 12.34 14.32 21.63
CA SER A 105 11.84 15.64 22.04
C SER A 105 12.19 16.72 21.01
N GLN A 106 13.42 16.73 20.50
CA GLN A 106 13.83 17.69 19.46
C GLN A 106 13.02 17.51 18.18
N LEU A 107 12.75 16.26 17.77
CA LEU A 107 11.96 15.98 16.58
C LEU A 107 10.50 16.45 16.72
N VAL A 108 9.86 16.21 17.87
CA VAL A 108 8.52 16.74 18.17
C VAL A 108 8.51 18.27 18.11
N THR A 109 9.51 18.93 18.70
CA THR A 109 9.64 20.39 18.62
C THR A 109 9.77 20.85 17.18
N LEU A 110 10.69 20.24 16.41
CA LEU A 110 10.92 20.59 15.01
C LEU A 110 9.65 20.50 14.15
N THR A 111 8.91 19.39 14.23
CA THR A 111 7.68 19.23 13.43
C THR A 111 6.56 20.13 13.91
N ASN A 112 6.44 20.40 15.20
CA ASN A 112 5.48 21.36 15.75
C ASN A 112 5.80 22.81 15.34
N ASP A 113 7.08 23.17 15.27
CA ASP A 113 7.51 24.49 14.82
C ASP A 113 7.20 24.66 13.33
N ILE A 114 7.55 23.68 12.48
CA ILE A 114 7.18 23.67 11.04
C ILE A 114 5.67 23.87 10.85
N LYS A 115 4.84 23.16 11.62
CA LYS A 115 3.38 23.33 11.59
C LYS A 115 2.95 24.73 12.05
N THR A 116 3.62 25.29 13.04
CA THR A 116 3.36 26.65 13.53
C THR A 116 3.68 27.70 12.46
N TYR A 117 4.81 27.57 11.76
CA TYR A 117 5.16 28.43 10.63
C TYR A 117 4.09 28.40 9.53
N ASN A 118 3.51 27.22 9.28
CA ASN A 118 2.50 27.04 8.27
C ASN A 118 1.07 27.42 8.72
N LYS A 119 0.85 27.79 9.99
CA LYS A 119 -0.49 28.01 10.57
C LYS A 119 -1.32 29.06 9.80
N ASN A 120 -0.67 30.08 9.25
CA ASN A 120 -1.32 31.18 8.52
C ASN A 120 -1.41 30.94 7.00
N ASN A 121 -0.84 29.84 6.49
CA ASN A 121 -0.98 29.47 5.08
C ASN A 121 -2.28 28.67 4.87
N LYS A 122 -2.84 28.77 3.66
CA LYS A 122 -4.15 28.19 3.33
C LYS A 122 -4.15 26.66 3.35
N VAL A 123 -3.00 26.03 3.06
CA VAL A 123 -2.87 24.60 2.83
C VAL A 123 -1.88 23.98 3.84
N PRO A 124 -2.20 22.86 4.50
CA PRO A 124 -1.26 22.13 5.37
C PRO A 124 -0.08 21.55 4.59
N LEU A 125 1.06 21.35 5.25
CA LEU A 125 2.26 20.77 4.62
C LEU A 125 2.21 19.24 4.60
N PHE A 126 2.78 18.63 3.55
CA PHE A 126 3.36 17.31 3.71
C PHE A 126 4.59 17.42 4.62
N ILE A 127 4.67 16.59 5.64
CA ILE A 127 5.87 16.43 6.47
C ILE A 127 6.30 14.99 6.26
N SER A 128 7.32 14.81 5.44
CA SER A 128 7.73 13.52 4.89
C SER A 128 9.09 13.04 5.39
N VAL A 129 9.33 11.74 5.24
CA VAL A 129 10.57 11.06 5.62
C VAL A 129 10.69 9.74 4.85
N ASP A 130 11.91 9.23 4.71
CA ASP A 130 12.17 7.86 4.25
C ASP A 130 12.26 6.89 5.44
N GLN A 131 11.12 6.41 5.94
CA GLN A 131 11.07 5.44 7.04
C GLN A 131 10.69 4.05 6.53
N GLU A 132 11.63 3.42 5.83
CA GLU A 132 11.44 2.09 5.23
C GLU A 132 11.61 0.95 6.26
N GLY A 133 12.34 1.22 7.34
CA GLY A 133 12.85 0.20 8.27
C GLY A 133 14.22 -0.34 7.83
N GLY A 134 14.82 -1.19 8.65
CA GLY A 134 16.16 -1.72 8.39
C GLY A 134 17.19 -0.59 8.27
N ARG A 135 18.07 -0.65 7.25
CA ARG A 135 19.12 0.37 7.10
C ARG A 135 18.62 1.75 6.66
N VAL A 136 17.40 1.85 6.10
CA VAL A 136 16.76 3.13 5.76
C VAL A 136 15.74 3.46 6.85
N ASN A 137 16.30 3.86 7.99
CA ASN A 137 15.59 4.35 9.16
C ASN A 137 16.08 5.77 9.45
N ARG A 138 15.15 6.67 9.79
CA ARG A 138 15.44 8.07 10.12
C ARG A 138 15.00 8.42 11.53
N MET A 139 14.30 7.52 12.23
CA MET A 139 13.83 7.80 13.58
C MET A 139 14.96 7.94 14.59
N PRO A 140 14.72 8.67 15.71
CA PRO A 140 15.70 8.79 16.78
C PRO A 140 16.21 7.43 17.24
N SER A 141 17.49 7.35 17.59
CA SER A 141 18.17 6.08 17.95
C SER A 141 17.56 5.33 19.14
N THR A 142 16.80 6.03 20.00
CA THR A 142 16.08 5.43 21.13
C THR A 142 14.76 4.76 20.72
N VAL A 143 14.27 4.98 19.51
CA VAL A 143 13.12 4.29 18.93
C VAL A 143 13.60 3.01 18.25
N ILE A 144 12.95 1.89 18.56
CA ILE A 144 13.30 0.59 17.99
C ILE A 144 13.03 0.60 16.49
N ASN A 145 14.05 0.20 15.73
CA ASN A 145 13.94 0.09 14.29
C ASN A 145 13.07 -1.12 13.88
N THR A 146 12.24 -0.92 12.86
CA THR A 146 11.49 -2.01 12.23
C THR A 146 12.39 -2.84 11.30
N PRO A 147 12.04 -4.11 11.00
CA PRO A 147 12.88 -4.97 10.17
C PRO A 147 13.03 -4.44 8.75
N ALA A 148 14.16 -4.73 8.11
CA ALA A 148 14.35 -4.48 6.68
C ALA A 148 13.26 -5.17 5.83
N ALA A 149 12.93 -4.58 4.69
CA ALA A 149 11.93 -5.11 3.76
C ALA A 149 12.20 -6.57 3.38
N ARG A 150 13.46 -6.95 3.14
CA ARG A 150 13.86 -8.34 2.87
C ARG A 150 13.44 -9.29 4.00
N THR A 151 13.63 -8.90 5.25
CA THR A 151 13.23 -9.69 6.42
C THR A 151 11.71 -9.86 6.51
N ILE A 152 10.95 -8.82 6.15
CA ILE A 152 9.49 -8.88 6.08
C ILE A 152 9.05 -9.79 4.93
N GLY A 153 9.68 -9.65 3.75
CA GLY A 153 9.36 -10.42 2.55
C GLY A 153 9.68 -11.90 2.68
N ASN A 154 10.79 -12.26 3.34
CA ASN A 154 11.16 -13.66 3.61
C ASN A 154 10.15 -14.39 4.52
N LYS A 155 9.34 -13.65 5.30
CA LYS A 155 8.24 -14.23 6.09
C LYS A 155 7.02 -14.58 5.23
N ASN A 156 6.92 -14.03 4.02
CA ASN A 156 5.84 -14.24 3.06
C ASN A 156 4.43 -14.14 3.68
N ASN A 157 4.24 -13.16 4.57
CA ASN A 157 2.99 -12.94 5.28
C ASN A 157 2.53 -11.49 5.09
N VAL A 158 1.46 -11.32 4.32
CA VAL A 158 0.87 -10.01 3.98
C VAL A 158 0.35 -9.29 5.22
N GLN A 159 -0.28 -10.01 6.16
CA GLN A 159 -0.80 -9.41 7.39
C GLN A 159 0.33 -8.91 8.30
N TYR A 160 1.46 -9.60 8.33
CA TYR A 160 2.65 -9.15 9.05
C TYR A 160 3.19 -7.87 8.42
N ALA A 161 3.30 -7.78 7.09
CA ALA A 161 3.70 -6.55 6.40
C ALA A 161 2.74 -5.39 6.67
N TYR A 162 1.43 -5.65 6.63
CA TYR A 162 0.40 -4.67 7.01
C TYR A 162 0.56 -4.17 8.45
N ASN A 163 0.79 -5.08 9.40
CA ASN A 163 0.97 -4.69 10.81
C ASN A 163 2.22 -3.83 10.99
N ILE A 164 3.32 -4.14 10.28
CA ILE A 164 4.53 -3.31 10.29
C ILE A 164 4.26 -1.94 9.67
N GLY A 165 3.61 -1.86 8.51
CA GLY A 165 3.25 -0.59 7.88
C GLY A 165 2.36 0.28 8.76
N ASN A 166 1.39 -0.33 9.45
CA ASN A 166 0.53 0.37 10.40
C ASN A 166 1.31 0.89 11.63
N MET A 167 2.27 0.09 12.12
CA MET A 167 3.15 0.51 13.20
C MET A 167 4.07 1.67 12.79
N ILE A 168 4.65 1.62 11.58
CA ILE A 168 5.44 2.73 11.03
C ILE A 168 4.59 3.99 10.93
N SER A 169 3.36 3.90 10.42
CA SER A 169 2.47 5.06 10.38
C SER A 169 2.14 5.63 11.77
N LYS A 170 1.96 4.78 12.78
CA LYS A 170 1.77 5.23 14.17
C LYS A 170 3.03 5.88 14.75
N GLU A 171 4.20 5.31 14.50
CA GLU A 171 5.50 5.89 14.86
C GLU A 171 5.66 7.28 14.23
N LEU A 172 5.47 7.39 12.92
CA LEU A 172 5.59 8.62 12.15
C LEU A 172 4.60 9.71 12.60
N SER A 173 3.32 9.35 12.75
CA SER A 173 2.29 10.30 13.20
C SER A 173 2.53 10.80 14.62
N SER A 174 3.11 9.97 15.50
CA SER A 174 3.50 10.38 16.86
C SER A 174 4.55 11.49 16.85
N PHE A 175 5.42 11.51 15.83
CA PHE A 175 6.41 12.57 15.61
C PHE A 175 5.92 13.69 14.69
N GLY A 176 4.67 13.65 14.21
CA GLY A 176 4.07 14.71 13.40
C GLY A 176 4.29 14.59 11.90
N PHE A 177 4.90 13.49 11.43
CA PHE A 177 4.96 13.15 10.00
C PHE A 177 3.58 12.71 9.50
N ASN A 178 3.33 12.93 8.21
CA ASN A 178 2.09 12.54 7.57
C ASN A 178 2.27 11.88 6.20
N THR A 179 3.50 11.82 5.70
CA THR A 179 3.85 11.19 4.43
C THR A 179 5.09 10.32 4.65
N ASP A 180 5.09 9.10 4.15
CA ASP A 180 6.23 8.19 4.24
C ASP A 180 6.63 7.77 2.85
N PHE A 181 7.90 7.93 2.53
CA PHE A 181 8.47 7.47 1.27
C PHE A 181 8.73 5.97 1.36
N SER A 182 7.65 5.20 1.43
CA SER A 182 7.62 3.75 1.60
C SER A 182 6.23 3.26 1.15
N PRO A 183 6.10 2.05 0.59
CA PRO A 183 7.10 0.99 0.45
C PRO A 183 7.97 1.05 -0.83
N VAL A 184 9.13 0.40 -0.75
CA VAL A 184 9.97 0.07 -1.92
C VAL A 184 9.39 -1.15 -2.65
N LEU A 185 8.93 -0.93 -3.88
CA LEU A 185 8.36 -1.95 -4.76
C LEU A 185 9.34 -2.43 -5.84
N ASP A 186 10.62 -2.04 -5.73
CA ASP A 186 11.68 -2.56 -6.58
C ASP A 186 11.88 -4.06 -6.34
N ILE A 187 12.06 -4.81 -7.43
CA ILE A 187 12.48 -6.21 -7.36
C ILE A 187 13.99 -6.25 -7.47
N GLN A 188 14.68 -6.84 -6.48
CA GLN A 188 16.13 -7.03 -6.57
C GLN A 188 16.45 -8.20 -7.52
N SER A 189 16.37 -7.98 -8.83
CA SER A 189 16.80 -8.96 -9.85
C SER A 189 18.31 -9.01 -10.00
N ASN A 190 19.00 -7.89 -9.77
CA ASN A 190 20.44 -7.84 -9.83
C ASN A 190 21.02 -8.03 -8.41
N PRO A 191 21.67 -9.16 -8.09
CA PRO A 191 22.23 -9.39 -6.76
C PRO A 191 23.37 -8.42 -6.41
N LYS A 192 23.98 -7.76 -7.40
CA LYS A 192 25.01 -6.72 -7.19
C LYS A 192 24.41 -5.35 -6.88
N ASN A 193 23.10 -5.18 -6.97
CA ASN A 193 22.43 -3.94 -6.59
C ASN A 193 22.44 -3.80 -5.06
N THR A 194 23.38 -2.99 -4.55
CA THR A 194 23.51 -2.67 -3.12
C THR A 194 22.63 -1.48 -2.70
N VAL A 195 22.17 -0.68 -3.67
CA VAL A 195 21.36 0.53 -3.44
C VAL A 195 19.95 0.17 -2.98
N ILE A 196 19.34 -0.81 -3.64
CA ILE A 196 18.09 -1.46 -3.23
C ILE A 196 18.43 -2.56 -2.23
N GLY A 197 19.11 -3.64 -2.66
CA GLY A 197 19.53 -4.70 -1.75
C GLY A 197 18.39 -5.24 -0.87
N ASP A 198 18.60 -5.17 0.44
CA ASP A 198 17.65 -5.58 1.47
C ASP A 198 16.44 -4.65 1.67
N ARG A 199 16.40 -3.50 0.97
CA ARG A 199 15.23 -2.62 0.87
C ARG A 199 14.14 -3.20 -0.04
N SER A 200 14.46 -4.20 -0.86
CA SER A 200 13.44 -4.97 -1.58
C SER A 200 12.89 -6.10 -0.72
N TYR A 201 11.58 -6.32 -0.80
CA TYR A 201 10.92 -7.49 -0.19
C TYR A 201 11.33 -8.82 -0.83
N GLY A 202 11.86 -8.82 -2.05
CA GLY A 202 11.90 -10.03 -2.86
C GLY A 202 12.87 -9.96 -4.04
N THR A 203 13.13 -11.12 -4.64
CA THR A 203 13.81 -11.22 -5.95
C THR A 203 12.82 -11.62 -7.05
N ASN A 204 11.53 -11.76 -6.73
CA ASN A 204 10.46 -12.11 -7.66
C ASN A 204 9.26 -11.16 -7.50
N SER A 205 8.54 -10.95 -8.61
CA SER A 205 7.41 -10.01 -8.67
C SER A 205 6.24 -10.38 -7.76
N SER A 206 5.95 -11.67 -7.56
CA SER A 206 4.83 -12.12 -6.71
C SER A 206 5.04 -11.73 -5.24
N THR A 207 6.22 -12.02 -4.68
CA THR A 207 6.54 -11.65 -3.28
C THR A 207 6.55 -10.14 -3.10
N VAL A 208 7.22 -9.40 -4.00
CA VAL A 208 7.30 -7.94 -3.89
C VAL A 208 5.92 -7.29 -4.00
N SER A 209 5.08 -7.76 -4.93
CA SER A 209 3.71 -7.26 -5.06
C SER A 209 2.89 -7.47 -3.79
N LYS A 210 2.79 -8.72 -3.32
CA LYS A 210 1.90 -9.07 -2.20
C LYS A 210 2.35 -8.42 -0.88
N ILE A 211 3.65 -8.46 -0.61
CA ILE A 211 4.19 -7.94 0.66
C ILE A 211 4.27 -6.41 0.63
N GLY A 212 4.68 -5.83 -0.50
CA GLY A 212 4.70 -4.38 -0.70
C GLY A 212 3.29 -3.78 -0.61
N GLU A 213 2.28 -4.41 -1.21
CA GLU A 213 0.89 -3.99 -1.08
C GLU A 213 0.41 -4.07 0.38
N GLY A 214 0.71 -5.15 1.10
CA GLY A 214 0.40 -5.27 2.53
C GLY A 214 0.99 -4.11 3.33
N MET A 215 2.26 -3.78 3.10
CA MET A 215 2.92 -2.63 3.73
C MET A 215 2.25 -1.29 3.38
N MET A 216 2.02 -1.03 2.08
CA MET A 216 1.34 0.18 1.59
C MET A 216 -0.01 0.37 2.28
N GLU A 217 -0.79 -0.70 2.36
CA GLU A 217 -2.09 -0.73 3.02
C GLU A 217 -1.99 -0.47 4.53
N GLY A 218 -0.98 -1.03 5.19
CA GLY A 218 -0.70 -0.78 6.61
C GLY A 218 -0.43 0.71 6.88
N ILE A 219 0.47 1.31 6.09
CA ILE A 219 0.82 2.74 6.18
C ILE A 219 -0.42 3.59 5.95
N ARG A 220 -1.15 3.31 4.86
CA ARG A 220 -2.37 4.03 4.48
C ARG A 220 -3.44 3.97 5.58
N LYS A 221 -3.67 2.80 6.17
CA LYS A 221 -4.66 2.61 7.25
C LYS A 221 -4.26 3.26 8.56
N GLY A 222 -2.97 3.50 8.80
CA GLY A 222 -2.50 4.32 9.92
C GLY A 222 -2.67 5.83 9.71
N ASN A 223 -3.22 6.25 8.55
CA ASN A 223 -3.42 7.64 8.15
C ASN A 223 -2.12 8.40 7.85
N THR A 224 -1.08 7.69 7.41
CA THR A 224 0.10 8.25 6.74
C THR A 224 -0.02 7.99 5.24
N ILE A 225 0.41 8.94 4.42
CA ILE A 225 0.40 8.81 2.95
C ILE A 225 1.58 7.92 2.53
N PRO A 226 1.36 6.71 1.99
CA PRO A 226 2.44 5.91 1.44
C PRO A 226 2.85 6.45 0.07
N VAL A 227 4.16 6.38 -0.22
CA VAL A 227 4.71 6.66 -1.54
C VAL A 227 5.43 5.43 -2.07
N ILE A 228 4.83 4.77 -3.06
CA ILE A 228 5.43 3.60 -3.69
C ILE A 228 6.61 4.01 -4.59
N LYS A 229 7.72 3.28 -4.52
CA LYS A 229 8.97 3.67 -5.21
C LYS A 229 9.87 2.48 -5.58
N HIS A 230 10.78 2.59 -6.55
CA HIS A 230 11.07 3.76 -7.39
C HIS A 230 10.69 3.41 -8.83
N PHE A 231 9.57 3.95 -9.32
CA PHE A 231 9.06 3.62 -10.66
C PHE A 231 10.07 4.08 -11.74
N PRO A 232 10.37 3.29 -12.79
CA PRO A 232 9.74 2.03 -13.21
C PRO A 232 10.42 0.75 -12.70
N GLY A 233 11.27 0.84 -11.66
CA GLY A 233 11.99 -0.29 -11.08
C GLY A 233 13.50 -0.08 -11.08
N HIS A 234 14.10 0.06 -9.90
CA HIS A 234 15.53 0.32 -9.68
C HIS A 234 16.36 -0.94 -9.42
N GLY A 235 15.74 -2.03 -8.98
CA GLY A 235 16.44 -3.20 -8.43
C GLY A 235 17.28 -4.04 -9.41
N ASP A 236 17.30 -3.69 -10.70
CA ASP A 236 18.19 -4.31 -11.70
C ASP A 236 19.48 -3.51 -11.96
N THR A 237 19.56 -2.25 -11.50
CA THR A 237 20.71 -1.38 -11.77
C THR A 237 21.95 -1.83 -10.99
N SER A 238 23.15 -1.49 -11.48
CA SER A 238 24.42 -1.70 -10.76
C SER A 238 25.12 -0.39 -10.37
N VAL A 239 24.52 0.74 -10.74
CA VAL A 239 25.05 2.09 -10.50
C VAL A 239 24.11 2.80 -9.52
N ASP A 240 24.70 3.49 -8.55
CA ASP A 240 23.93 4.27 -7.57
C ASP A 240 23.52 5.63 -8.14
N SER A 241 22.20 5.87 -8.20
CA SER A 241 21.62 7.13 -8.66
C SER A 241 22.00 8.34 -7.80
N HIS A 242 22.40 8.13 -6.55
CA HIS A 242 22.95 9.21 -5.73
C HIS A 242 24.27 9.75 -6.30
N LEU A 243 25.03 8.87 -6.96
CA LEU A 243 26.36 9.16 -7.46
C LEU A 243 26.34 9.46 -8.97
N GLU A 244 25.57 8.71 -9.75
CA GLU A 244 25.71 8.68 -11.21
C GLU A 244 24.43 8.17 -11.90
N LEU A 245 24.17 8.51 -13.17
CA LEU A 245 22.93 8.12 -13.86
C LEU A 245 22.89 6.61 -14.19
N PRO A 246 22.00 5.80 -13.57
CA PRO A 246 21.88 4.38 -13.89
C PRO A 246 21.17 4.18 -15.23
N ILE A 247 21.67 3.21 -16.01
CA ILE A 247 21.10 2.86 -17.32
C ILE A 247 20.52 1.46 -17.26
N VAL A 248 19.27 1.31 -17.69
CA VAL A 248 18.60 0.02 -17.86
C VAL A 248 18.36 -0.22 -19.35
N ASN A 249 18.90 -1.33 -19.87
CA ASN A 249 18.82 -1.68 -21.30
C ASN A 249 17.71 -2.71 -21.61
N LYS A 250 16.59 -2.62 -20.88
CA LYS A 250 15.39 -3.45 -21.08
C LYS A 250 14.36 -2.72 -21.94
N ASP A 251 13.65 -3.47 -22.77
CA ASP A 251 12.49 -2.94 -23.49
C ASP A 251 11.25 -2.92 -22.61
N LEU A 252 10.22 -2.18 -23.04
CA LEU A 252 8.98 -2.03 -22.29
C LEU A 252 8.27 -3.37 -22.04
N SER A 253 8.36 -4.32 -22.97
CA SER A 253 7.69 -5.62 -22.84
C SER A 253 8.30 -6.46 -21.70
N SER A 254 9.62 -6.37 -21.56
CA SER A 254 10.39 -7.02 -20.50
C SER A 254 10.05 -6.40 -19.14
N LEU A 255 10.04 -5.07 -19.06
CA LEU A 255 9.67 -4.34 -17.85
C LEU A 255 8.25 -4.68 -17.37
N LYS A 256 7.29 -4.74 -18.30
CA LYS A 256 5.89 -5.08 -17.99
C LYS A 256 5.71 -6.48 -17.42
N LYS A 257 6.57 -7.43 -17.80
CA LYS A 257 6.51 -8.81 -17.32
C LYS A 257 7.17 -9.00 -15.95
N PHE A 258 7.95 -8.03 -15.48
CA PHE A 258 8.75 -8.19 -14.27
C PHE A 258 8.76 -6.94 -13.38
N GLU A 259 9.58 -5.93 -13.67
CA GLU A 259 9.78 -4.75 -12.80
C GLU A 259 8.50 -3.95 -12.53
N LEU A 260 7.61 -3.86 -13.52
CA LEU A 260 6.39 -3.06 -13.41
C LEU A 260 5.24 -3.80 -12.73
N VAL A 261 5.35 -5.12 -12.51
CA VAL A 261 4.27 -5.93 -11.93
C VAL A 261 3.85 -5.44 -10.53
N PRO A 262 4.78 -5.16 -9.59
CA PRO A 262 4.40 -4.61 -8.28
C PRO A 262 3.74 -3.23 -8.36
N PHE A 263 4.18 -2.37 -9.28
CA PHE A 263 3.59 -1.04 -9.45
C PHE A 263 2.19 -1.11 -10.06
N ASP A 264 1.96 -1.93 -11.10
CA ASP A 264 0.63 -2.14 -11.68
C ASP A 264 -0.36 -2.69 -10.63
N ASN A 265 0.08 -3.64 -9.81
CA ASN A 265 -0.72 -4.15 -8.70
C ASN A 265 -1.04 -3.05 -7.66
N ALA A 266 -0.07 -2.24 -7.25
CA ALA A 266 -0.30 -1.15 -6.32
C ALA A 266 -1.21 -0.05 -6.89
N ILE A 267 -1.10 0.25 -8.19
CA ILE A 267 -1.97 1.21 -8.89
C ILE A 267 -3.42 0.70 -8.92
N LYS A 268 -3.63 -0.57 -9.26
CA LYS A 268 -4.96 -1.22 -9.21
C LYS A 268 -5.54 -1.24 -7.81
N ASN A 269 -4.70 -1.30 -6.79
CA ASN A 269 -5.06 -1.18 -5.37
C ASN A 269 -5.01 0.27 -4.84
N HIS A 270 -5.16 1.25 -5.73
CA HIS A 270 -5.35 2.66 -5.39
C HIS A 270 -4.18 3.31 -4.63
N ALA A 271 -2.94 3.02 -5.01
CA ALA A 271 -1.77 3.75 -4.54
C ALA A 271 -1.98 5.28 -4.62
N ASP A 272 -1.64 5.98 -3.55
CA ASP A 272 -1.96 7.40 -3.36
C ASP A 272 -0.93 8.33 -4.01
N MET A 273 0.35 8.01 -3.82
CA MET A 273 1.48 8.73 -4.37
C MET A 273 2.53 7.74 -4.87
N LEU A 274 3.20 8.07 -5.96
CA LEU A 274 4.23 7.25 -6.60
C LEU A 274 5.44 8.12 -6.92
N MET A 275 6.61 7.63 -6.52
CA MET A 275 7.90 8.26 -6.80
C MET A 275 8.55 7.67 -8.05
N VAL A 276 9.02 8.55 -8.93
CA VAL A 276 9.68 8.17 -10.19
C VAL A 276 11.19 8.35 -10.07
N ALA A 277 11.93 7.27 -10.33
CA ALA A 277 13.37 7.19 -10.21
C ALA A 277 14.14 7.99 -11.27
N HIS A 278 15.39 8.31 -10.97
CA HIS A 278 16.35 8.86 -11.92
C HIS A 278 17.09 7.76 -12.68
N ILE A 279 16.37 6.98 -13.49
CA ILE A 279 16.93 5.85 -14.27
C ILE A 279 16.70 6.09 -15.76
N LEU A 280 17.73 5.96 -16.58
CA LEU A 280 17.62 6.00 -18.03
C LEU A 280 17.23 4.63 -18.58
N VAL A 281 15.96 4.48 -18.95
CA VAL A 281 15.45 3.25 -19.60
C VAL A 281 15.63 3.38 -21.11
N LYS A 282 16.84 3.08 -21.60
CA LYS A 282 17.33 3.47 -22.93
C LYS A 282 16.42 3.06 -24.10
N LYS A 283 15.74 1.91 -24.00
CA LYS A 283 14.83 1.41 -25.05
C LYS A 283 13.40 1.97 -24.98
N VAL A 284 13.08 2.74 -23.94
CA VAL A 284 11.80 3.45 -23.78
C VAL A 284 11.99 4.93 -24.06
N ASP A 285 13.02 5.54 -23.46
CA ASP A 285 13.45 6.90 -23.72
C ASP A 285 14.98 6.93 -23.63
N SER A 286 15.63 7.19 -24.77
CA SER A 286 17.09 7.21 -24.84
C SER A 286 17.69 8.54 -24.39
N LYS A 287 16.87 9.56 -24.18
CA LYS A 287 17.31 10.94 -23.89
C LYS A 287 17.14 11.29 -22.42
N TYR A 288 16.01 10.93 -21.82
CA TYR A 288 15.67 11.39 -20.48
C TYR A 288 15.53 10.25 -19.48
N PRO A 289 16.00 10.42 -18.23
CA PRO A 289 15.66 9.50 -17.16
C PRO A 289 14.15 9.46 -16.95
N ALA A 290 13.66 8.37 -16.35
CA ALA A 290 12.24 8.13 -16.10
C ALA A 290 11.53 9.33 -15.45
N SER A 291 12.16 9.99 -14.47
CA SER A 291 11.63 11.19 -13.79
C SER A 291 11.44 12.41 -14.70
N MET A 292 11.97 12.40 -15.91
CA MET A 292 11.87 13.48 -16.90
C MET A 292 11.24 13.00 -18.22
N SER A 293 10.92 11.71 -18.34
CA SER A 293 10.46 11.12 -19.59
C SER A 293 8.94 11.16 -19.72
N LYS A 294 8.45 11.82 -20.77
CA LYS A 294 7.03 11.80 -21.14
C LYS A 294 6.57 10.38 -21.52
N ALA A 295 7.43 9.58 -22.16
CA ALA A 295 7.12 8.20 -22.52
C ALA A 295 6.87 7.34 -21.26
N VAL A 296 7.65 7.56 -20.20
CA VAL A 296 7.50 6.83 -18.93
C VAL A 296 6.35 7.37 -18.09
N ILE A 297 6.28 8.68 -17.86
CA ILE A 297 5.29 9.26 -16.94
C ILE A 297 3.92 9.40 -17.63
N THR A 298 3.85 10.10 -18.77
CA THR A 298 2.57 10.32 -19.44
C THR A 298 2.09 9.06 -20.16
N ASP A 299 2.88 8.51 -21.07
CA ASP A 299 2.37 7.49 -21.99
C ASP A 299 2.24 6.10 -21.34
N LEU A 300 3.18 5.72 -20.47
CA LEU A 300 3.08 4.48 -19.72
C LEU A 300 2.27 4.64 -18.44
N LEU A 301 2.71 5.47 -17.49
CA LEU A 301 2.10 5.52 -16.17
C LEU A 301 0.70 6.15 -16.18
N ARG A 302 0.51 7.34 -16.77
CA ARG A 302 -0.81 8.00 -16.80
C ARG A 302 -1.79 7.33 -17.76
N LYS A 303 -1.38 7.07 -19.01
CA LYS A 303 -2.30 6.56 -20.04
C LYS A 303 -2.49 5.05 -19.97
N GLN A 304 -1.41 4.26 -20.03
CA GLN A 304 -1.55 2.80 -20.09
C GLN A 304 -1.93 2.16 -18.76
N TYR A 305 -1.34 2.60 -17.65
CA TYR A 305 -1.72 2.11 -16.31
C TYR A 305 -2.86 2.89 -15.65
N GLY A 306 -3.33 3.98 -16.28
CA GLY A 306 -4.45 4.76 -15.76
C GLY A 306 -4.17 5.42 -14.39
N TYR A 307 -2.90 5.63 -14.03
CA TYR A 307 -2.56 6.12 -12.70
C TYR A 307 -2.94 7.59 -12.51
N ASN A 308 -3.94 7.82 -11.66
CA ASN A 308 -4.49 9.14 -11.39
C ASN A 308 -4.01 9.77 -10.06
N GLY A 309 -3.20 9.07 -9.27
CA GLY A 309 -2.64 9.59 -8.01
C GLY A 309 -1.58 10.67 -8.20
N VAL A 310 -0.92 11.08 -7.12
CA VAL A 310 0.15 12.09 -7.17
C VAL A 310 1.43 11.42 -7.68
N VAL A 311 2.13 12.07 -8.61
CA VAL A 311 3.47 11.67 -9.06
C VAL A 311 4.49 12.64 -8.51
N ILE A 312 5.48 12.12 -7.80
CA ILE A 312 6.61 12.86 -7.25
C ILE A 312 7.91 12.36 -7.90
N THR A 313 8.87 13.25 -8.12
CA THR A 313 10.21 12.81 -8.54
C THR A 313 10.97 12.19 -7.36
N ASP A 314 11.94 11.34 -7.65
CA ASP A 314 13.07 11.16 -6.72
C ASP A 314 13.82 12.50 -6.54
N ASP A 315 14.77 12.57 -5.60
CA ASP A 315 15.45 13.82 -5.26
C ASP A 315 16.28 14.37 -6.44
N MET A 316 15.83 15.46 -7.03
CA MET A 316 16.49 16.07 -8.20
C MET A 316 17.84 16.72 -7.86
N SER A 317 18.22 16.76 -6.57
CA SER A 317 19.58 17.13 -6.15
C SER A 317 20.59 15.97 -6.24
N MET A 318 20.15 14.75 -6.51
CA MET A 318 21.01 13.57 -6.67
C MET A 318 21.91 13.66 -7.91
N GLY A 319 23.08 12.98 -7.84
CA GLY A 319 24.10 12.99 -8.90
C GLY A 319 23.59 12.60 -10.29
N ALA A 320 22.65 11.66 -10.38
CA ALA A 320 22.02 11.24 -11.63
C ALA A 320 21.36 12.41 -12.41
N ILE A 321 20.90 13.45 -11.72
CA ILE A 321 20.35 14.66 -12.32
C ILE A 321 21.36 15.79 -12.27
N ALA A 322 21.85 16.13 -11.08
CA ALA A 322 22.67 17.32 -10.83
C ALA A 322 23.97 17.37 -11.65
N LYS A 323 24.54 16.22 -12.05
CA LYS A 323 25.75 16.16 -12.88
C LYS A 323 25.50 16.21 -14.39
N HIS A 324 24.29 15.86 -14.84
CA HIS A 324 23.98 15.64 -16.26
C HIS A 324 23.01 16.65 -16.86
N TYR A 325 22.19 17.26 -16.01
CA TYR A 325 21.13 18.14 -16.44
C TYR A 325 21.18 19.44 -15.65
N ASN A 326 20.91 20.54 -16.35
CA ASN A 326 20.63 21.79 -15.68
C ASN A 326 19.34 21.66 -14.86
N LEU A 327 19.43 21.90 -13.55
CA LEU A 327 18.34 21.68 -12.60
C LEU A 327 17.05 22.44 -12.95
N SER A 328 17.16 23.68 -13.43
CA SER A 328 16.02 24.49 -13.89
C SER A 328 15.26 23.80 -15.01
N ASN A 329 15.98 23.34 -16.03
CA ASN A 329 15.38 22.66 -17.17
C ASN A 329 14.86 21.27 -16.79
N ALA A 330 15.54 20.57 -15.88
CA ALA A 330 15.14 19.25 -15.41
C ALA A 330 13.77 19.30 -14.72
N ALA A 331 13.54 20.27 -13.82
CA ALA A 331 12.26 20.43 -13.14
C ALA A 331 11.12 20.75 -14.11
N VAL A 332 11.32 21.69 -15.04
CA VAL A 332 10.33 22.04 -16.07
C VAL A 332 10.02 20.85 -16.97
N THR A 333 11.04 20.10 -17.38
CA THR A 333 10.90 18.89 -18.20
C THR A 333 10.08 17.83 -17.47
N SER A 334 10.34 17.60 -16.17
CA SER A 334 9.60 16.65 -15.35
C SER A 334 8.12 17.00 -15.19
N ILE A 335 7.79 18.28 -14.97
CA ILE A 335 6.39 18.75 -14.91
C ILE A 335 5.69 18.52 -16.25
N ASN A 336 6.34 18.89 -17.36
CA ASN A 336 5.79 18.66 -18.70
C ASN A 336 5.66 17.17 -19.06
N ALA A 337 6.46 16.30 -18.44
CA ALA A 337 6.33 14.85 -18.56
C ALA A 337 5.16 14.28 -17.74
N GLY A 338 4.65 15.02 -16.74
CA GLY A 338 3.44 14.68 -15.96
C GLY A 338 3.65 14.52 -14.45
N SER A 339 4.82 14.90 -13.92
CA SER A 339 5.07 14.98 -12.47
C SER A 339 4.23 16.09 -11.83
N ASN A 340 3.73 15.85 -10.62
CA ASN A 340 2.98 16.84 -9.85
C ASN A 340 3.86 17.54 -8.80
N ILE A 341 4.80 16.81 -8.20
CA ILE A 341 5.71 17.33 -7.18
C ILE A 341 7.16 17.12 -7.60
N ILE A 342 7.97 18.15 -7.45
CA ILE A 342 9.43 18.10 -7.56
C ILE A 342 10.01 17.99 -6.14
N LEU A 343 10.76 16.91 -5.89
CA LEU A 343 11.47 16.69 -4.64
C LEU A 343 12.88 17.27 -4.72
N ILE A 344 13.27 18.06 -3.72
CA ILE A 344 14.63 18.60 -3.55
C ILE A 344 15.07 18.36 -2.11
N GLY A 345 15.93 17.36 -1.89
CA GLY A 345 16.40 17.01 -0.57
C GLY A 345 17.33 18.06 0.03
N HIS A 346 18.14 18.73 -0.80
CA HIS A 346 19.22 19.59 -0.33
C HIS A 346 19.38 20.90 -1.11
N GLY A 347 19.83 21.93 -0.40
CA GLY A 347 20.24 23.22 -0.95
C GLY A 347 19.11 24.23 -1.12
N ASN A 348 19.06 25.25 -0.26
CA ASN A 348 18.07 26.34 -0.36
C ASN A 348 18.11 27.05 -1.72
N GLN A 349 19.31 27.16 -2.31
CA GLN A 349 19.48 27.75 -3.63
C GLN A 349 18.88 26.89 -4.73
N ASN A 350 18.90 25.55 -4.61
CA ASN A 350 18.26 24.64 -5.57
C ASN A 350 16.74 24.85 -5.58
N VAL A 351 16.13 24.97 -4.39
CA VAL A 351 14.70 25.27 -4.24
C VAL A 351 14.34 26.60 -4.90
N LYS A 352 15.10 27.67 -4.62
CA LYS A 352 14.91 28.98 -5.26
C LYS A 352 15.00 28.90 -6.79
N THR A 353 16.03 28.23 -7.29
CA THR A 353 16.27 28.04 -8.72
C THR A 353 15.08 27.35 -9.39
N ILE A 354 14.59 26.25 -8.83
CA ILE A 354 13.46 25.51 -9.39
C ILE A 354 12.18 26.31 -9.31
N TYR A 355 11.88 26.91 -8.17
CA TYR A 355 10.69 27.73 -7.98
C TYR A 355 10.61 28.84 -9.04
N ASN A 356 11.69 29.59 -9.21
CA ASN A 356 11.76 30.66 -10.21
C ASN A 356 11.69 30.12 -11.64
N SER A 357 12.27 28.95 -11.89
CA SER A 357 12.27 28.34 -13.22
C SER A 357 10.87 27.86 -13.62
N ILE A 358 10.10 27.28 -12.69
CA ILE A 358 8.70 26.90 -12.92
C ILE A 358 7.87 28.16 -13.16
N TYR A 359 8.03 29.19 -12.32
CA TYR A 359 7.32 30.45 -12.48
C TYR A 359 7.59 31.08 -13.86
N SER A 360 8.86 31.24 -14.22
CA SER A 360 9.26 31.74 -15.54
C SER A 360 8.77 30.86 -16.69
N ALA A 361 8.72 29.55 -16.52
CA ALA A 361 8.20 28.65 -17.54
C ALA A 361 6.68 28.83 -17.75
N VAL A 362 5.92 29.15 -16.70
CA VAL A 362 4.49 29.47 -16.83
C VAL A 362 4.28 30.82 -17.51
N ILE A 363 5.01 31.86 -17.06
CA ILE A 363 4.92 33.20 -17.65
C ILE A 363 5.29 33.19 -19.14
N ASN A 364 6.28 32.37 -19.53
CA ASN A 364 6.69 32.22 -20.93
C ASN A 364 5.93 31.12 -21.69
N HIS A 365 4.78 30.65 -21.17
CA HIS A 365 3.93 29.64 -21.80
C HIS A 365 4.60 28.29 -22.14
N LYS A 366 5.76 27.98 -21.53
CA LYS A 366 6.41 26.66 -21.61
C LYS A 366 5.70 25.61 -20.76
N ILE A 367 4.95 26.04 -19.75
CA ILE A 367 4.01 25.25 -18.97
C ILE A 367 2.70 26.05 -18.95
N SER A 368 1.57 25.42 -19.28
CA SER A 368 0.27 26.10 -19.15
C SER A 368 -0.13 26.24 -17.67
N GLU A 369 -0.83 27.32 -17.29
CA GLU A 369 -1.36 27.42 -15.92
C GLU A 369 -2.38 26.29 -15.62
N ASP A 370 -3.10 25.80 -16.62
CA ASP A 370 -3.99 24.64 -16.48
C ASP A 370 -3.21 23.36 -16.07
N THR A 371 -2.01 23.15 -16.59
CA THR A 371 -1.11 22.06 -16.16
C THR A 371 -0.76 22.18 -14.67
N ILE A 372 -0.50 23.41 -14.20
CA ILE A 372 -0.25 23.70 -12.78
C ILE A 372 -1.52 23.42 -11.97
N ASN A 373 -2.68 23.94 -12.40
CA ASN A 373 -3.96 23.75 -11.73
C ASN A 373 -4.32 22.27 -11.57
N LYS A 374 -4.16 21.46 -12.62
CA LYS A 374 -4.41 20.01 -12.58
C LYS A 374 -3.48 19.29 -11.60
N SER A 375 -2.22 19.69 -11.52
CA SER A 375 -1.26 19.13 -10.57
C SER A 375 -1.61 19.49 -9.14
N VAL A 376 -1.87 20.78 -8.88
CA VAL A 376 -2.22 21.27 -7.54
C VAL A 376 -3.56 20.71 -7.08
N TYR A 377 -4.54 20.55 -7.97
CA TYR A 377 -5.80 19.88 -7.65
C TYR A 377 -5.58 18.46 -7.08
N LYS A 378 -4.71 17.65 -7.70
CA LYS A 378 -4.37 16.30 -7.21
C LYS A 378 -3.69 16.36 -5.83
N ILE A 379 -2.77 17.32 -5.65
CA ILE A 379 -2.05 17.53 -4.39
C ILE A 379 -3.02 17.90 -3.27
N LEU A 380 -3.89 18.89 -3.49
CA LEU A 380 -4.90 19.32 -2.52
C LEU A 380 -5.91 18.20 -2.22
N SER A 381 -6.36 17.47 -3.25
CA SER A 381 -7.24 16.30 -3.08
C SER A 381 -6.62 15.26 -2.14
N LEU A 382 -5.33 14.96 -2.31
CA LEU A 382 -4.63 14.01 -1.45
C LEU A 382 -4.49 14.53 0.00
N LYS A 383 -4.16 15.81 0.17
CA LYS A 383 -4.10 16.43 1.51
C LYS A 383 -5.47 16.40 2.21
N GLN A 384 -6.55 16.66 1.48
CA GLN A 384 -7.91 16.58 2.00
C GLN A 384 -8.33 15.13 2.31
N LYS A 385 -7.98 14.15 1.46
CA LYS A 385 -8.23 12.71 1.69
C LYS A 385 -7.70 12.27 3.07
N TYR A 386 -6.52 12.73 3.44
CA TYR A 386 -5.86 12.40 4.71
C TYR A 386 -6.14 13.40 5.85
N LYS A 387 -6.99 14.41 5.59
CA LYS A 387 -7.36 15.46 6.55
C LYS A 387 -6.14 16.13 7.19
N LEU A 388 -5.11 16.38 6.38
CA LEU A 388 -3.89 17.02 6.87
C LEU A 388 -4.24 18.36 7.53
N ASN A 389 -3.49 18.70 8.57
CA ASN A 389 -3.69 19.92 9.33
C ASN A 389 -2.37 20.33 10.01
N ASN A 390 -2.35 21.56 10.51
CA ASN A 390 -1.20 22.12 11.21
C ASN A 390 -1.28 21.92 12.73
N ASN A 391 -2.05 20.94 13.23
CA ASN A 391 -2.17 20.72 14.67
C ASN A 391 -0.90 20.10 15.24
N LYS A 392 -0.46 20.64 16.38
CA LYS A 392 0.72 20.16 17.10
C LYS A 392 0.49 18.73 17.63
N VAL A 393 1.55 17.93 17.64
CA VAL A 393 1.57 16.63 18.31
C VAL A 393 2.10 16.78 19.73
N GLN A 394 1.70 15.85 20.60
CA GLN A 394 2.14 15.80 21.99
C GLN A 394 3.53 15.15 22.12
N PRO A 395 4.24 15.36 23.24
CA PRO A 395 5.47 14.61 23.52
C PRO A 395 5.27 13.09 23.42
N VAL A 396 6.23 12.40 22.81
CA VAL A 396 6.15 10.95 22.56
C VAL A 396 6.64 10.16 23.77
N ASN A 397 5.82 9.22 24.25
CA ASN A 397 6.26 8.20 25.20
C ASN A 397 7.00 7.08 24.45
N VAL A 398 8.33 7.21 24.37
CA VAL A 398 9.22 6.30 23.64
C VAL A 398 9.14 4.87 24.18
N THR A 399 9.03 4.70 25.50
CA THR A 399 8.93 3.36 26.12
C THR A 399 7.68 2.63 25.66
N ASN A 400 6.52 3.30 25.68
CA ASN A 400 5.28 2.69 25.18
C ASN A 400 5.36 2.42 23.68
N LEU A 401 5.85 3.38 22.88
CA LEU A 401 6.03 3.22 21.45
C LEU A 401 6.90 1.99 21.12
N ASN A 402 8.03 1.85 21.80
CA ASN A 402 8.93 0.70 21.64
C ASN A 402 8.27 -0.64 22.01
N ASN A 403 7.43 -0.66 23.05
CA ASN A 403 6.68 -1.88 23.40
C ASN A 403 5.67 -2.26 22.31
N GLU A 404 5.03 -1.29 21.68
CA GLU A 404 4.14 -1.53 20.54
C GLU A 404 4.91 -2.00 19.30
N ILE A 405 6.05 -1.39 18.99
CA ILE A 405 6.93 -1.81 17.89
C ILE A 405 7.37 -3.27 18.10
N LYS A 406 7.86 -3.64 19.29
CA LYS A 406 8.23 -5.04 19.61
C LYS A 406 7.07 -6.00 19.38
N LYS A 407 5.85 -5.60 19.75
CA LYS A 407 4.65 -6.43 19.53
C LYS A 407 4.35 -6.60 18.04
N ALA A 408 4.48 -5.54 17.23
CA ALA A 408 4.25 -5.58 15.79
C ALA A 408 5.31 -6.42 15.05
N ILE A 409 6.57 -6.36 15.48
CA ILE A 409 7.69 -7.14 14.90
C ILE A 409 7.57 -8.64 15.22
N SER A 410 6.91 -9.00 16.31
CA SER A 410 6.64 -10.40 16.62
C SER A 410 5.64 -11.00 15.63
N ILE A 411 6.16 -11.81 14.70
CA ILE A 411 5.31 -12.60 13.80
C ILE A 411 4.43 -13.57 14.59
N GLN A 412 4.91 -14.06 15.74
CA GLN A 412 4.15 -14.91 16.64
C GLN A 412 2.87 -14.22 17.11
N ASN A 413 2.96 -12.96 17.56
CA ASN A 413 1.78 -12.20 17.95
C ASN A 413 0.80 -12.00 16.79
N THR A 414 1.31 -11.81 15.56
CA THR A 414 0.44 -11.69 14.37
C THR A 414 -0.32 -12.98 14.10
N ILE A 415 0.37 -14.14 14.14
CA ILE A 415 -0.26 -15.45 13.93
C ILE A 415 -1.27 -15.72 15.06
N LEU A 416 -0.89 -15.55 16.32
CA LEU A 416 -1.75 -15.81 17.49
C LEU A 416 -2.97 -14.90 17.52
N LYS A 417 -2.83 -13.63 17.14
CA LYS A 417 -3.96 -12.71 16.96
C LYS A 417 -4.91 -13.20 15.87
N SER A 418 -4.39 -13.62 14.71
CA SER A 418 -5.22 -14.17 13.63
C SER A 418 -5.97 -15.43 14.08
N ILE A 419 -5.29 -16.34 14.79
CA ILE A 419 -5.91 -17.54 15.37
C ILE A 419 -7.03 -17.15 16.33
N SER A 420 -6.76 -16.23 17.27
CA SER A 420 -7.72 -15.76 18.27
C SER A 420 -8.96 -15.11 17.63
N THR A 421 -8.76 -14.22 16.66
CA THR A 421 -9.86 -13.55 15.95
C THR A 421 -10.74 -14.55 15.19
N ASN A 422 -10.13 -15.43 14.39
CA ASN A 422 -10.90 -16.45 13.65
C ASN A 422 -11.62 -17.44 14.59
N ALA A 423 -10.99 -17.77 15.72
CA ALA A 423 -11.58 -18.69 16.69
C ALA A 423 -12.87 -18.17 17.34
N LYS A 424 -13.05 -16.84 17.44
CA LYS A 424 -14.33 -16.26 17.93
C LYS A 424 -15.49 -16.53 16.97
N GLU A 425 -15.18 -16.71 15.69
CA GLU A 425 -16.15 -17.03 14.65
C GLU A 425 -16.21 -18.52 14.31
N GLY A 426 -15.57 -19.43 15.08
CA GLY A 426 -15.57 -20.86 14.74
C GLY A 426 -14.72 -21.23 13.53
N LYS A 427 -13.77 -20.35 13.12
CA LYS A 427 -12.93 -20.51 11.92
C LYS A 427 -11.45 -20.75 12.27
N ILE A 428 -10.65 -21.08 11.25
CA ILE A 428 -9.18 -21.19 11.31
C ILE A 428 -8.52 -20.29 10.26
N ILE A 429 -7.21 -20.02 10.39
CA ILE A 429 -6.46 -19.03 9.60
C ILE A 429 -6.35 -19.29 8.08
N ASN A 430 -6.90 -20.40 7.56
CA ASN A 430 -6.88 -20.76 6.14
C ASN A 430 -8.22 -21.30 5.62
N ALA A 431 -9.30 -21.13 6.39
CA ALA A 431 -10.61 -21.64 5.99
C ALA A 431 -11.67 -20.56 6.19
N GLU A 432 -12.44 -20.33 5.13
CA GLU A 432 -13.66 -19.52 5.17
C GLU A 432 -14.82 -20.19 5.93
N PHE A 433 -14.68 -21.48 6.24
CA PHE A 433 -15.74 -22.29 6.86
C PHE A 433 -15.75 -22.16 8.36
N ASN A 434 -16.95 -22.29 8.90
CA ASN A 434 -17.23 -22.16 10.32
C ASN A 434 -17.73 -23.50 10.87
N VAL A 435 -17.16 -23.93 11.99
CA VAL A 435 -17.70 -25.03 12.80
C VAL A 435 -19.16 -24.73 13.14
N MET A 436 -20.05 -25.72 13.11
CA MET A 436 -21.52 -25.57 13.29
C MET A 436 -22.32 -25.10 12.07
N ASN A 437 -21.77 -24.25 11.20
CA ASN A 437 -22.55 -23.64 10.11
C ASN A 437 -22.19 -24.16 8.72
N SER A 438 -21.13 -24.97 8.60
CA SER A 438 -20.68 -25.55 7.34
C SER A 438 -20.83 -27.07 7.36
N THR A 439 -21.19 -27.66 6.22
CA THR A 439 -21.26 -29.12 6.01
C THR A 439 -20.14 -29.58 5.11
N VAL A 440 -19.80 -30.88 5.16
CA VAL A 440 -18.78 -31.43 4.26
C VAL A 440 -19.13 -31.23 2.78
N ASP A 441 -20.41 -31.26 2.42
CA ASP A 441 -20.86 -31.06 1.03
C ASP A 441 -20.60 -29.63 0.55
N SER A 442 -20.85 -28.62 1.40
CA SER A 442 -20.54 -27.23 1.09
C SER A 442 -19.04 -27.01 0.85
N ILE A 443 -18.19 -27.76 1.56
CA ILE A 443 -16.75 -27.71 1.42
C ILE A 443 -16.33 -28.37 0.11
N LYS A 444 -16.85 -29.57 -0.19
CA LYS A 444 -16.57 -30.29 -1.43
C LYS A 444 -16.99 -29.50 -2.67
N ASN A 445 -18.14 -28.83 -2.62
CA ASN A 445 -18.62 -27.98 -3.71
C ASN A 445 -17.65 -26.82 -4.00
N LYS A 446 -17.03 -26.26 -2.96
CA LYS A 446 -16.15 -25.10 -3.10
C LYS A 446 -14.68 -25.47 -3.35
N TRP A 447 -14.20 -26.53 -2.71
CA TRP A 447 -12.79 -26.90 -2.70
C TRP A 447 -12.47 -28.13 -3.56
N GLY A 448 -13.49 -28.85 -4.03
CA GLY A 448 -13.34 -30.12 -4.73
C GLY A 448 -13.17 -31.30 -3.78
N LYS A 449 -12.74 -32.43 -4.34
CA LYS A 449 -12.49 -33.67 -3.60
C LYS A 449 -11.28 -33.51 -2.67
N GLU A 450 -11.39 -34.07 -1.48
CA GLU A 450 -10.33 -34.20 -0.49
C GLU A 450 -9.15 -35.04 -0.99
N ASP A 451 -7.95 -34.75 -0.47
CA ASP A 451 -6.74 -35.51 -0.77
C ASP A 451 -6.74 -36.86 -0.04
N SER A 452 -7.28 -36.89 1.19
CA SER A 452 -7.48 -38.12 1.97
C SER A 452 -8.69 -38.02 2.91
N SER A 453 -9.26 -39.17 3.27
CA SER A 453 -10.38 -39.27 4.19
C SER A 453 -10.18 -40.47 5.13
N ILE A 454 -10.25 -40.23 6.45
CA ILE A 454 -9.99 -41.25 7.48
C ILE A 454 -11.11 -41.20 8.53
N TYR A 455 -11.70 -42.35 8.86
CA TYR A 455 -12.61 -42.48 10.00
C TYR A 455 -11.82 -42.72 11.29
N VAL A 456 -12.09 -41.94 12.32
CA VAL A 456 -11.45 -42.04 13.63
C VAL A 456 -12.48 -42.48 14.66
N ALA A 457 -12.40 -43.75 15.09
CA ALA A 457 -13.37 -44.35 16.00
C ALA A 457 -13.49 -43.59 17.33
N ALA A 458 -12.36 -43.15 17.89
CA ALA A 458 -12.33 -42.38 19.15
C ALA A 458 -13.06 -41.03 19.07
N ALA A 459 -13.14 -40.44 17.87
CA ALA A 459 -13.85 -39.20 17.61
C ALA A 459 -15.26 -39.43 17.01
N LYS A 460 -15.64 -40.68 16.76
CA LYS A 460 -16.86 -41.08 16.05
C LYS A 460 -17.11 -40.25 14.79
N GLY A 461 -16.06 -39.95 14.03
CA GLY A 461 -16.08 -38.94 12.97
C GLY A 461 -15.10 -39.23 11.84
N THR A 462 -15.36 -38.61 10.70
CA THR A 462 -14.49 -38.68 9.50
C THR A 462 -13.68 -37.39 9.39
N TYR A 463 -12.40 -37.53 9.07
CA TYR A 463 -11.46 -36.44 8.88
C TYR A 463 -11.00 -36.38 7.42
N ASN A 464 -11.38 -35.30 6.74
CA ASN A 464 -10.96 -35.03 5.36
C ASN A 464 -9.77 -34.06 5.35
N THR A 465 -8.70 -34.42 4.65
CA THR A 465 -7.49 -33.59 4.51
C THR A 465 -7.48 -32.87 3.16
N TYR A 466 -7.19 -31.57 3.20
CA TYR A 466 -6.98 -30.72 2.04
C TYR A 466 -5.56 -30.11 2.12
N THR A 467 -4.57 -30.84 1.61
CA THR A 467 -3.13 -30.55 1.74
C THR A 467 -2.77 -29.21 1.13
N LYS A 468 -3.30 -28.89 -0.05
CA LYS A 468 -3.04 -27.59 -0.72
C LYS A 468 -3.54 -26.38 0.08
N ARG A 469 -4.42 -26.60 1.06
CA ARG A 469 -5.03 -25.58 1.91
C ARG A 469 -4.50 -25.62 3.35
N ASN A 470 -3.72 -26.63 3.69
CA ASN A 470 -3.25 -26.90 5.04
C ASN A 470 -4.40 -27.05 6.07
N VAL A 471 -5.48 -27.71 5.67
CA VAL A 471 -6.70 -27.87 6.49
C VAL A 471 -7.10 -29.35 6.61
N VAL A 472 -7.52 -29.74 7.82
CA VAL A 472 -8.28 -30.98 8.05
C VAL A 472 -9.67 -30.64 8.59
N VAL A 473 -10.69 -31.33 8.10
CA VAL A 473 -12.09 -31.13 8.45
C VAL A 473 -12.64 -32.38 9.12
N GLY A 474 -13.04 -32.27 10.38
CA GLY A 474 -13.72 -33.32 11.14
C GLY A 474 -15.24 -33.18 11.08
N TYR A 475 -15.95 -34.23 10.67
CA TYR A 475 -17.40 -34.23 10.54
C TYR A 475 -18.03 -35.60 10.80
N GLN A 476 -19.34 -35.59 11.09
CA GLN A 476 -20.20 -36.77 11.08
C GLN A 476 -21.13 -36.68 9.87
N LYS A 477 -21.40 -37.81 9.20
CA LYS A 477 -22.26 -37.83 8.02
C LYS A 477 -23.65 -37.26 8.37
N GLY A 478 -24.15 -36.34 7.56
CA GLY A 478 -25.45 -35.69 7.77
C GLY A 478 -25.44 -34.57 8.81
N HIS A 479 -24.28 -34.18 9.34
CA HIS A 479 -24.15 -33.12 10.36
C HIS A 479 -23.19 -32.01 9.93
N PRO A 480 -23.30 -30.81 10.53
CA PRO A 480 -22.27 -29.79 10.40
C PRO A 480 -20.90 -30.29 10.85
N ILE A 481 -19.85 -29.72 10.29
CA ILE A 481 -18.47 -30.01 10.73
C ILE A 481 -18.33 -29.65 12.22
N PHE A 482 -17.65 -30.51 12.97
CA PHE A 482 -17.45 -30.33 14.42
C PHE A 482 -16.03 -29.87 14.75
N GLU A 483 -15.07 -30.05 13.84
CA GLU A 483 -13.66 -29.66 14.03
C GLU A 483 -13.05 -29.14 12.71
N LEU A 484 -12.29 -28.06 12.83
CA LEU A 484 -11.39 -27.56 11.79
C LEU A 484 -9.98 -27.50 12.37
N ARG A 485 -9.03 -28.11 11.67
CA ARG A 485 -7.61 -28.12 12.04
C ARG A 485 -6.79 -27.40 10.98
N SER A 486 -5.94 -26.48 11.41
CA SER A 486 -4.92 -25.85 10.57
C SER A 486 -3.55 -26.41 10.89
N PHE A 487 -2.82 -26.81 9.86
CA PHE A 487 -1.40 -27.14 9.92
C PHE A 487 -0.58 -26.17 9.05
N ASP A 488 -0.98 -24.89 9.06
CA ASP A 488 -0.33 -23.87 8.25
C ASP A 488 1.20 -23.81 8.50
N PRO A 489 2.03 -23.72 7.45
CA PRO A 489 3.49 -23.65 7.61
C PRO A 489 3.99 -22.49 8.49
N GLN A 490 3.20 -21.44 8.71
CA GLN A 490 3.54 -20.34 9.61
C GLN A 490 3.45 -20.74 11.09
N LEU A 491 2.71 -21.80 11.44
CA LEU A 491 2.63 -22.28 12.83
C LEU A 491 4.00 -22.69 13.37
N LYS A 492 4.97 -23.02 12.50
CA LYS A 492 6.36 -23.30 12.90
C LYS A 492 7.06 -22.13 13.62
N TYR A 493 6.53 -20.92 13.51
CA TYR A 493 7.05 -19.76 14.24
C TYR A 493 6.58 -19.71 15.70
N LEU A 494 5.59 -20.53 16.07
CA LEU A 494 4.98 -20.55 17.40
C LEU A 494 5.54 -21.69 18.26
N THR A 495 5.98 -21.34 19.46
CA THR A 495 6.28 -22.31 20.52
C THR A 495 5.17 -22.35 21.56
N ILE A 496 5.21 -23.37 22.42
CA ILE A 496 4.31 -23.47 23.58
C ILE A 496 4.35 -22.21 24.45
N THR A 497 5.54 -21.62 24.63
CA THR A 497 5.73 -20.38 25.41
C THR A 497 5.04 -19.20 24.74
N ASN A 498 5.09 -19.11 23.40
CA ASN A 498 4.38 -18.03 22.69
C ASN A 498 2.87 -18.13 22.89
N VAL A 499 2.30 -19.34 22.79
CA VAL A 499 0.86 -19.57 22.99
C VAL A 499 0.45 -19.24 24.43
N LYS A 500 1.18 -19.72 25.44
CA LYS A 500 0.91 -19.43 26.86
C LYS A 500 1.02 -17.94 27.18
N ASN A 501 2.02 -17.26 26.65
CA ASN A 501 2.19 -15.82 26.89
C ASN A 501 1.05 -14.98 26.26
N TYR A 502 0.49 -15.43 25.13
CA TYR A 502 -0.58 -14.69 24.45
C TYR A 502 -1.97 -14.98 25.02
N PHE A 503 -2.31 -16.25 25.22
CA PHE A 503 -3.64 -16.68 25.67
C PHE A 503 -3.76 -16.80 27.19
N GLY A 504 -2.64 -16.70 27.93
CA GLY A 504 -2.60 -16.93 29.37
C GLY A 504 -2.70 -18.42 29.72
N SER A 505 -3.27 -18.69 30.90
CA SER A 505 -3.44 -20.05 31.41
C SER A 505 -4.46 -20.86 30.59
N PRO A 506 -4.11 -22.07 30.13
CA PRO A 506 -5.04 -22.92 29.41
C PRO A 506 -6.13 -23.46 30.35
N SER A 507 -7.32 -23.73 29.79
CA SER A 507 -8.38 -24.46 30.50
C SER A 507 -8.06 -25.94 30.72
N SER A 508 -7.15 -26.51 29.92
CA SER A 508 -6.61 -27.86 30.10
C SER A 508 -5.25 -27.97 29.42
N GLU A 509 -4.34 -28.69 30.05
CA GLU A 509 -3.00 -28.99 29.54
C GLU A 509 -2.71 -30.48 29.75
N VAL A 510 -2.64 -31.25 28.65
CA VAL A 510 -2.54 -32.72 28.69
C VAL A 510 -1.34 -33.19 27.89
N THR A 511 -0.65 -34.22 28.38
CA THR A 511 0.33 -34.98 27.59
C THR A 511 -0.33 -36.29 27.13
N THR A 512 -0.35 -36.56 25.84
CA THR A 512 -0.98 -37.76 25.27
C THR A 512 -0.01 -38.95 25.25
N SER A 513 -0.54 -40.16 25.12
CA SER A 513 0.25 -41.39 24.90
C SER A 513 1.10 -41.35 23.63
N ASN A 514 0.73 -40.52 22.66
CA ASN A 514 1.47 -40.30 21.42
C ASN A 514 2.62 -39.28 21.56
N ASN A 515 2.98 -38.94 22.80
CA ASN A 515 4.05 -38.01 23.13
C ASN A 515 3.80 -36.59 22.57
N GLU A 516 2.57 -36.11 22.72
CA GLU A 516 2.15 -34.75 22.34
C GLU A 516 1.67 -33.98 23.57
N LYS A 517 2.02 -32.70 23.64
CA LYS A 517 1.47 -31.75 24.60
C LYS A 517 0.32 -30.98 23.96
N ILE A 518 -0.85 -30.99 24.57
CA ILE A 518 -2.05 -30.31 24.08
C ILE A 518 -2.47 -29.22 25.06
N LEU A 519 -2.55 -27.98 24.59
CA LEU A 519 -3.15 -26.86 25.33
C LEU A 519 -4.55 -26.58 24.81
N THR A 520 -5.53 -26.47 25.71
CA THR A 520 -6.92 -26.14 25.35
C THR A 520 -7.34 -24.81 25.97
N TYR A 521 -7.89 -23.92 25.15
CA TYR A 521 -8.45 -22.64 25.56
C TYR A 521 -9.94 -22.54 25.21
N SER A 522 -10.70 -21.75 25.97
CA SER A 522 -12.09 -21.43 25.63
C SER A 522 -12.14 -20.20 24.70
N SER A 523 -13.01 -20.23 23.68
CA SER A 523 -13.28 -19.10 22.79
C SER A 523 -14.78 -19.04 22.50
N GLY A 524 -15.54 -18.37 23.37
CA GLY A 524 -17.00 -18.37 23.32
C GLY A 524 -17.57 -19.79 23.49
N SER A 525 -18.39 -20.22 22.53
CA SER A 525 -18.96 -21.58 22.46
C SER A 525 -17.99 -22.64 21.93
N TYR A 526 -16.81 -22.24 21.47
CA TYR A 526 -15.81 -23.11 20.87
C TYR A 526 -14.64 -23.38 21.82
N LYS A 527 -13.89 -24.42 21.50
CA LYS A 527 -12.64 -24.76 22.16
C LYS A 527 -11.50 -24.71 21.14
N LEU A 528 -10.39 -24.15 21.56
CA LEU A 528 -9.19 -23.97 20.76
C LEU A 528 -8.09 -24.89 21.31
N LYS A 529 -7.65 -25.86 20.51
CA LYS A 529 -6.60 -26.83 20.87
C LYS A 529 -5.32 -26.51 20.12
N PHE A 530 -4.20 -26.47 20.82
CA PHE A 530 -2.85 -26.35 20.25
C PHE A 530 -2.06 -27.61 20.56
N VAL A 531 -1.46 -28.23 19.54
CA VAL A 531 -0.77 -29.51 19.67
C VAL A 531 0.72 -29.36 19.39
N PHE A 532 1.55 -29.78 20.35
CA PHE A 532 3.00 -29.68 20.32
C PHE A 532 3.64 -31.06 20.47
N PRO A 533 4.28 -31.61 19.43
CA PRO A 533 4.99 -32.88 19.53
C PRO A 533 6.18 -32.76 20.48
N LEU A 534 6.26 -33.62 21.51
CA LEU A 534 7.35 -33.61 22.49
C LEU A 534 8.70 -34.06 21.90
N LYS A 535 8.67 -34.73 20.74
CA LYS A 535 9.88 -35.02 19.95
C LYS A 535 10.64 -33.76 19.49
N ASN A 536 9.99 -32.60 19.51
CA ASN A 536 10.62 -31.33 19.17
C ASN A 536 11.11 -30.62 20.44
N LYS A 537 12.44 -30.47 20.60
CA LYS A 537 13.06 -29.83 21.77
C LYS A 537 12.56 -28.40 22.03
N ASN A 538 12.13 -27.68 20.99
CA ASN A 538 11.64 -26.30 21.10
C ASN A 538 10.12 -26.20 21.28
N LEU A 539 9.42 -27.35 21.37
CA LEU A 539 7.96 -27.43 21.48
C LEU A 539 7.26 -26.48 20.50
N ILE A 540 7.60 -26.65 19.21
CA ILE A 540 7.01 -25.90 18.10
C ILE A 540 5.61 -26.44 17.83
N LEU A 541 4.68 -25.54 17.56
CA LEU A 541 3.29 -25.87 17.23
C LEU A 541 3.24 -26.65 15.92
N ASP A 542 2.65 -27.84 15.96
CA ASP A 542 2.42 -28.68 14.77
C ASP A 542 1.14 -28.26 14.06
N HIS A 543 0.04 -28.26 14.80
CA HIS A 543 -1.25 -27.81 14.34
C HIS A 543 -2.07 -27.23 15.49
N TYR A 544 -3.11 -26.49 15.14
CA TYR A 544 -4.15 -26.13 16.08
C TYR A 544 -5.52 -26.45 15.49
N SER A 545 -6.52 -26.66 16.35
CA SER A 545 -7.89 -26.87 15.93
C SER A 545 -8.88 -26.04 16.71
N ILE A 546 -9.97 -25.71 16.04
CA ILE A 546 -11.19 -25.23 16.66
C ILE A 546 -12.23 -26.34 16.60
N TYR A 547 -12.88 -26.62 17.71
CA TYR A 547 -13.94 -27.62 17.79
C TYR A 547 -15.07 -27.18 18.70
N ASN A 548 -16.28 -27.69 18.45
CA ASN A 548 -17.42 -27.48 19.33
C ASN A 548 -17.77 -28.78 20.08
N PRO A 549 -17.65 -28.83 21.42
CA PRO A 549 -17.95 -30.03 22.19
C PRO A 549 -19.42 -30.44 22.15
N LYS A 550 -20.36 -29.55 21.78
CA LYS A 550 -21.80 -29.84 21.72
C LYS A 550 -22.23 -30.65 20.49
N ASN A 551 -21.39 -30.73 19.45
CA ASN A 551 -21.73 -31.40 18.18
C ASN A 551 -21.06 -32.76 17.99
N VAL A 552 -20.27 -33.23 18.97
CA VAL A 552 -19.86 -34.63 19.02
C VAL A 552 -21.00 -35.36 19.73
N LYS A 553 -21.94 -35.93 18.98
CA LYS A 553 -22.92 -36.83 19.60
C LYS A 553 -22.17 -38.03 20.17
N ASN A 554 -22.37 -38.27 21.46
CA ASN A 554 -21.93 -39.49 22.14
C ASN A 554 -22.38 -40.72 21.39
#